data_AF-A0A498R352-F1
#
_entry.id   AF-A0A498R352-F1
#
_cell.length_a   1.000
_cell.length_b   1.000
_cell.length_c   1.000
_cell.angle_alpha   90.00
_cell.angle_beta   90.00
_cell.angle_gamma   90.00
#
_symmetry.space_group_name_H-M   'P 1'
#
loop_
_entity.id
_entity.type
_entity.pdbx_description
1 polymer ?
#
loop_
_entity_poly.entity_id
_entity_poly.type
_entity_poly.pdbx_seq_one_letter_code
_entity_poly.pdbx_strand_id
1 'polypeptide(L)'
;MPIFSELRNRRLIRELCCELNKDVLLFGFDGFVYFGNLQSVEESRLAILTPAAEAESNEVEILTPGGEVIHVDFTRVDLWQLVGKGTGIVSDPIQSGGFTSSRPDGKKTKKTRHESPCLIRQLRRMIGDEITLTTLGGFLFEGTLAEVPDELAILRIQDIFVPGSSSSLSNSSVRSAVINLRAITSVSSISCCSDSESSPLC
;
A
#
# COMPACT_ATOMS: atom_id res chain seq x y z
N MET A 1 -21.85 11.05 12.65
CA MET A 1 -21.47 11.49 11.28
C MET A 1 -20.38 10.56 10.79
N PRO A 2 -20.59 9.80 9.70
CA PRO A 2 -19.60 8.84 9.27
C PRO A 2 -18.42 9.61 8.67
N ILE A 3 -17.23 9.42 9.26
CA ILE A 3 -15.96 9.95 8.78
C ILE A 3 -15.45 9.15 7.55
N PHE A 4 -16.19 8.11 7.14
CA PHE A 4 -15.85 7.25 6.02
C PHE A 4 -16.23 7.90 4.69
N SER A 5 -15.33 8.73 4.18
CA SER A 5 -15.31 9.04 2.75
C SER A 5 -14.96 7.74 2.01
N GLU A 6 -15.87 7.21 1.19
CA GLU A 6 -15.58 6.08 0.32
C GLU A 6 -14.28 6.35 -0.47
N LEU A 7 -13.28 5.48 -0.38
CA LEU A 7 -12.02 5.59 -1.16
C LEU A 7 -12.22 5.06 -2.59
N ARG A 8 -13.37 5.39 -3.19
CA ARG A 8 -13.71 4.97 -4.55
C ARG A 8 -12.66 5.45 -5.53
N ASN A 9 -11.85 4.52 -6.03
CA ASN A 9 -10.89 4.77 -7.08
C ASN A 9 -11.14 3.79 -8.24
N ARG A 10 -11.85 4.26 -9.26
CA ARG A 10 -12.18 3.47 -10.45
C ARG A 10 -10.94 3.02 -11.22
N ARG A 11 -9.85 3.79 -11.17
CA ARG A 11 -8.58 3.45 -11.84
C ARG A 11 -7.93 2.26 -11.12
N LEU A 12 -7.85 2.29 -9.78
CA LEU A 12 -7.37 1.17 -8.99
C LEU A 12 -8.18 -0.11 -9.24
N ILE A 13 -9.52 0.01 -9.32
CA ILE A 13 -10.39 -1.14 -9.60
C ILE A 13 -10.13 -1.70 -11.00
N ARG A 14 -9.94 -0.84 -12.01
CA ARG A 14 -9.56 -1.29 -13.37
C ARG A 14 -8.22 -2.01 -13.38
N GLU A 15 -7.24 -1.47 -12.66
CA GLU A 15 -5.93 -2.11 -12.48
C GLU A 15 -6.06 -3.47 -11.78
N LEU A 16 -7.01 -3.65 -10.86
CA LEU A 16 -7.29 -4.96 -10.25
C LEU A 16 -7.94 -5.93 -11.24
N CYS A 17 -8.86 -5.47 -12.08
CA CYS A 17 -9.44 -6.32 -13.13
C CYS A 17 -8.40 -6.84 -14.14
N CYS A 18 -7.25 -6.18 -14.28
CA CYS A 18 -6.13 -6.66 -15.09
C CYS A 18 -5.27 -7.74 -14.38
N GLU A 19 -5.49 -7.96 -13.09
CA GLU A 19 -4.78 -8.96 -12.27
C GLU A 19 -5.64 -10.18 -11.92
N LEU A 20 -6.72 -10.43 -12.66
CA LEU A 20 -7.51 -11.64 -12.48
C LEU A 20 -6.64 -12.89 -12.68
N ASN A 21 -6.85 -13.89 -11.83
CA ASN A 21 -6.11 -15.14 -11.70
C ASN A 21 -4.63 -14.96 -11.29
N LYS A 22 -4.29 -13.84 -10.65
CA LYS A 22 -2.94 -13.61 -10.12
C LYS A 22 -2.96 -13.35 -8.63
N ASP A 23 -1.83 -13.62 -8.01
CA ASP A 23 -1.60 -13.34 -6.60
C ASP A 23 -1.44 -11.84 -6.39
N VAL A 24 -2.20 -11.31 -5.42
CA VAL A 24 -2.25 -9.89 -5.10
C VAL A 24 -2.21 -9.68 -3.60
N LEU A 25 -1.64 -8.56 -3.20
CA LEU A 25 -1.80 -8.00 -1.86
C LEU A 25 -2.78 -6.84 -1.92
N LEU A 26 -3.82 -6.86 -1.09
CA LEU A 26 -4.76 -5.75 -0.97
C LEU A 26 -4.60 -5.08 0.39
N PHE A 27 -4.43 -3.76 0.39
CA PHE A 27 -4.27 -2.95 1.60
C PHE A 27 -5.57 -2.22 1.90
N GLY A 28 -6.23 -2.53 3.03
CA GLY A 28 -7.48 -1.91 3.48
C GLY A 28 -7.25 -0.69 4.37
N PHE A 29 -8.10 0.33 4.31
CA PHE A 29 -7.92 1.54 5.15
C PHE A 29 -8.03 1.27 6.66
N ASP A 30 -8.60 0.12 7.03
CA ASP A 30 -8.69 -0.42 8.38
C ASP A 30 -7.35 -0.98 8.90
N GLY A 31 -6.34 -1.04 8.04
CA GLY A 31 -5.00 -1.52 8.35
C GLY A 31 -4.80 -3.02 8.08
N PHE A 32 -5.82 -3.71 7.55
CA PHE A 32 -5.70 -5.12 7.18
C PHE A 32 -4.98 -5.27 5.84
N VAL A 33 -4.22 -6.36 5.71
CA VAL A 33 -3.63 -6.80 4.45
C VAL A 33 -4.21 -8.15 4.08
N TYR A 34 -4.70 -8.28 2.86
CA TYR A 34 -5.23 -9.52 2.32
C TYR A 34 -4.28 -10.05 1.26
N PHE A 35 -3.80 -11.27 1.43
CA PHE A 35 -2.97 -11.97 0.46
C PHE A 35 -3.74 -13.16 -0.11
N GLY A 36 -3.87 -13.19 -1.43
CA GLY A 36 -4.61 -14.25 -2.12
C GLY A 36 -4.56 -14.10 -3.63
N ASN A 37 -5.06 -15.11 -4.33
CA ASN A 37 -5.26 -15.08 -5.76
C ASN A 37 -6.60 -14.40 -6.09
N LEU A 38 -6.57 -13.37 -6.93
CA LEU A 38 -7.77 -12.61 -7.31
C LEU A 38 -8.59 -13.35 -8.37
N GLN A 39 -9.71 -13.95 -7.97
CA GLN A 39 -10.55 -14.74 -8.87
C GLN A 39 -11.54 -13.91 -9.67
N SER A 40 -12.20 -12.95 -9.01
CA SER A 40 -13.22 -12.12 -9.65
C SER A 40 -13.35 -10.77 -8.97
N VAL A 41 -13.89 -9.81 -9.73
CA VAL A 41 -14.33 -8.51 -9.23
C VAL A 41 -15.80 -8.34 -9.58
N GLU A 42 -16.65 -8.40 -8.56
CA GLU A 42 -18.09 -8.25 -8.69
C GLU A 42 -18.49 -6.78 -8.53
N GLU A 43 -19.29 -6.28 -9.48
CA GLU A 43 -19.90 -4.94 -9.45
C GLU A 43 -18.91 -3.77 -9.23
N SER A 44 -17.62 -3.94 -9.55
CA SER A 44 -16.58 -2.95 -9.21
C SER A 44 -16.53 -2.59 -7.72
N ARG A 45 -16.93 -3.53 -6.85
CA ARG A 45 -17.04 -3.31 -5.42
C ARG A 45 -16.47 -4.45 -4.59
N LEU A 46 -16.66 -5.69 -4.98
CA LEU A 46 -16.18 -6.83 -4.20
C LEU A 46 -15.11 -7.59 -4.98
N ALA A 47 -13.92 -7.73 -4.43
CA ALA A 47 -12.94 -8.68 -4.90
C ALA A 47 -13.12 -10.01 -4.19
N ILE A 48 -13.09 -11.11 -4.93
CA ILE A 48 -13.06 -12.46 -4.38
C ILE A 48 -11.63 -12.97 -4.45
N LEU A 49 -11.07 -13.30 -3.30
CA LEU A 49 -9.76 -13.92 -3.19
C LEU A 49 -9.89 -15.38 -2.78
N THR A 50 -9.10 -16.23 -3.44
CA THR A 50 -8.85 -17.64 -3.05
C THR A 50 -7.38 -17.78 -2.65
N PRO A 51 -6.95 -18.94 -2.12
CA PRO A 51 -5.57 -19.13 -1.70
C PRO A 51 -4.59 -18.75 -2.82
N ALA A 52 -3.52 -18.05 -2.45
CA ALA A 52 -2.48 -17.64 -3.39
C ALA A 52 -1.65 -18.86 -3.83
N ALA A 53 -1.11 -18.81 -5.04
CA ALA A 53 -0.20 -19.85 -5.52
C ALA A 53 1.15 -19.81 -4.80
N GLU A 54 1.61 -18.60 -4.46
CA GLU A 54 2.87 -18.34 -3.75
C GLU A 54 2.73 -18.32 -2.22
N ALA A 55 1.54 -18.61 -1.68
CA ALA A 55 1.36 -18.74 -0.23
C ALA A 55 1.97 -20.05 0.29
N GLU A 56 2.55 -20.00 1.49
CA GLU A 56 2.98 -21.19 2.22
C GLU A 56 1.77 -22.00 2.72
N SER A 57 0.66 -21.31 3.01
CA SER A 57 -0.60 -21.93 3.40
C SER A 57 -1.53 -22.18 2.20
N ASN A 58 -2.35 -23.22 2.27
CA ASN A 58 -3.41 -23.49 1.28
C ASN A 58 -4.67 -22.66 1.54
N GLU A 59 -4.52 -21.50 2.18
CA GLU A 59 -5.60 -20.62 2.62
C GLU A 59 -5.31 -19.17 2.17
N VAL A 60 -6.33 -18.32 2.12
CA VAL A 60 -6.14 -16.86 2.02
C VAL A 60 -5.63 -16.37 3.35
N GLU A 61 -4.58 -15.56 3.30
CA GLU A 61 -3.94 -15.02 4.49
C GLU A 61 -4.37 -13.57 4.71
N ILE A 62 -4.78 -13.27 5.93
CA ILE A 62 -5.24 -11.96 6.34
C ILE A 62 -4.35 -11.50 7.50
N LEU A 63 -3.46 -10.55 7.22
CA LEU A 63 -2.65 -9.90 8.24
C LEU A 63 -3.45 -8.77 8.88
N THR A 64 -3.70 -8.90 10.17
CA THR A 64 -4.38 -7.89 10.98
C THR A 64 -3.44 -6.72 11.28
N PRO A 65 -3.98 -5.53 11.62
CA PRO A 65 -3.17 -4.41 12.12
C PRO A 65 -2.46 -4.71 13.46
N GLY A 66 -2.76 -5.85 14.09
CA GLY A 66 -2.08 -6.33 15.30
C GLY A 66 -0.86 -7.20 15.01
N GLY A 67 -0.59 -7.53 13.75
CA GLY A 67 0.45 -8.47 13.34
C GLY A 67 0.03 -9.94 13.39
N GLU A 68 -1.23 -10.24 13.74
CA GLU A 68 -1.77 -11.62 13.68
C GLU A 68 -2.15 -11.99 12.25
N VAL A 69 -1.86 -13.22 11.84
CA VAL A 69 -2.26 -13.79 10.55
C VAL A 69 -3.46 -14.69 10.75
N ILE A 70 -4.54 -14.42 10.02
CA ILE A 70 -5.76 -15.23 10.00
C ILE A 70 -5.82 -15.94 8.66
N HIS A 71 -5.99 -17.26 8.69
CA HIS A 71 -6.13 -18.06 7.48
C HIS A 71 -7.61 -18.40 7.24
N VAL A 72 -8.07 -18.26 6.00
CA VAL A 72 -9.46 -18.54 5.60
C VAL A 72 -9.52 -19.18 4.21
N ASP A 73 -10.50 -20.04 3.95
CA ASP A 73 -10.65 -20.71 2.64
C ASP A 73 -10.81 -19.74 1.46
N PHE A 74 -11.55 -18.66 1.67
CA PHE A 74 -11.74 -17.58 0.70
C PHE A 74 -12.15 -16.31 1.43
N THR A 75 -11.95 -15.15 0.80
CA THR A 75 -12.41 -13.86 1.36
C THR A 75 -13.03 -12.96 0.31
N ARG A 76 -13.88 -12.04 0.78
CA ARG A 76 -14.48 -10.98 -0.03
C ARG A 76 -14.03 -9.64 0.51
N VAL A 77 -13.37 -8.85 -0.33
CA VAL A 77 -12.78 -7.56 0.07
C VAL A 77 -13.53 -6.43 -0.61
N ASP A 78 -13.98 -5.44 0.18
CA ASP A 78 -14.63 -4.23 -0.34
C ASP A 78 -13.57 -3.29 -0.97
N LEU A 79 -13.63 -3.17 -2.30
CA LEU A 79 -12.69 -2.38 -3.10
C LEU A 79 -12.74 -0.88 -2.81
N TRP A 80 -13.83 -0.36 -2.24
CA TRP A 80 -13.93 1.05 -1.89
C TRP A 80 -13.23 1.39 -0.58
N GLN A 81 -12.69 0.37 0.08
CA GLN A 81 -11.91 0.49 1.30
C GLN A 81 -10.41 0.38 1.02
N LEU A 82 -10.00 0.13 -0.22
CA LEU A 82 -8.60 -0.08 -0.55
C LEU A 82 -7.80 1.22 -0.61
N VAL A 83 -6.65 1.18 0.05
CA VAL A 83 -5.62 2.23 0.00
C VAL A 83 -4.57 1.93 -1.06
N GLY A 84 -4.42 0.67 -1.47
CA GLY A 84 -3.56 0.26 -2.56
C GLY A 84 -3.59 -1.24 -2.81
N LYS A 85 -2.81 -1.68 -3.80
CA LYS A 85 -2.51 -3.09 -4.08
C LYS A 85 -1.00 -3.31 -4.23
N GLY A 86 -0.52 -4.49 -3.86
CA GLY A 86 0.81 -5.00 -4.21
C GLY A 86 0.68 -6.05 -5.32
N THR A 87 1.60 -6.03 -6.29
CA THR A 87 1.61 -6.94 -7.43
C THR A 87 3.02 -7.43 -7.76
N GLY A 88 3.09 -8.46 -8.60
CA GLY A 88 4.35 -9.12 -8.94
C GLY A 88 4.91 -9.87 -7.73
N ILE A 89 4.05 -10.64 -7.07
CA ILE A 89 4.42 -11.47 -5.93
C ILE A 89 5.38 -12.56 -6.42
N VAL A 90 6.51 -12.73 -5.72
CA VAL A 90 7.58 -13.69 -6.08
C VAL A 90 7.67 -14.82 -5.05
N SER A 91 7.32 -14.51 -3.80
CA SER A 91 7.28 -15.46 -2.70
C SER A 91 6.28 -14.95 -1.68
N ASP A 92 5.86 -15.81 -0.75
CA ASP A 92 4.97 -15.46 0.33
C ASP A 92 5.44 -14.17 1.05
N PRO A 93 4.65 -13.08 1.03
CA PRO A 93 4.98 -11.85 1.71
C PRO A 93 4.66 -11.89 3.21
N ILE A 94 3.76 -12.75 3.67
CA ILE A 94 3.32 -12.87 5.07
C ILE A 94 3.97 -14.14 5.67
N GLN A 95 5.29 -14.25 5.54
CA GLN A 95 6.02 -15.38 6.13
C GLN A 95 5.76 -15.46 7.64
N SER A 96 5.54 -16.68 8.15
CA SER A 96 5.23 -17.00 9.55
C SER A 96 6.40 -16.75 10.55
N GLY A 97 7.29 -15.81 10.23
CA GLY A 97 8.42 -15.39 11.07
C GLY A 97 8.04 -14.32 12.08
N GLY A 98 7.33 -14.72 13.14
CA GLY A 98 7.21 -14.01 14.42
C GLY A 98 7.09 -12.48 14.35
N PHE A 99 5.90 -11.97 14.02
CA PHE A 99 5.57 -10.56 14.20
C PHE A 99 5.61 -10.21 15.71
N THR A 100 6.66 -9.51 16.15
CA THR A 100 6.75 -9.05 17.55
C THR A 100 6.19 -7.64 17.65
N SER A 101 5.07 -7.51 18.36
CA SER A 101 4.37 -6.25 18.51
C SER A 101 5.24 -5.23 19.26
N SER A 102 5.51 -4.08 18.65
CA SER A 102 5.88 -2.88 19.40
C SER A 102 4.98 -1.73 18.94
N ARG A 103 4.26 -1.13 19.89
CA ARG A 103 3.29 -0.05 19.63
C ARG A 103 4.02 1.26 19.36
N PRO A 104 3.79 1.94 18.22
CA PRO A 104 4.06 3.36 18.12
C PRO A 104 2.79 4.16 18.47
N ASP A 105 2.92 5.06 19.45
CA ASP A 105 1.86 5.99 19.87
C ASP A 105 1.81 7.18 18.89
N GLY A 106 0.91 7.11 17.90
CA GLY A 106 0.75 8.11 16.85
C GLY A 106 -0.39 9.09 17.13
N LYS A 107 -0.06 10.31 17.57
CA LYS A 107 -1.00 11.44 17.71
C LYS A 107 -1.68 11.77 16.37
N LYS A 108 -3.01 11.63 16.32
CA LYS A 108 -3.85 12.00 15.16
C LYS A 108 -4.02 13.52 15.05
N THR A 109 -3.30 14.16 14.12
CA THR A 109 -3.61 15.53 13.68
C THR A 109 -4.76 15.51 12.68
N LYS A 110 -5.90 16.08 13.06
CA LYS A 110 -7.04 16.36 12.18
C LYS A 110 -6.69 17.53 11.25
N LYS A 111 -6.50 17.27 9.96
CA LYS A 111 -6.66 18.28 8.90
C LYS A 111 -7.66 17.76 7.88
N THR A 112 -8.68 18.56 7.63
CA THR A 112 -9.68 18.40 6.58
C THR A 112 -9.00 18.26 5.23
N ARG A 113 -9.29 17.16 4.53
CA ARG A 113 -8.69 16.80 3.24
C ARG A 113 -9.18 17.72 2.14
N HIS A 114 -8.33 18.63 1.70
CA HIS A 114 -8.38 19.15 0.34
C HIS A 114 -7.49 18.27 -0.53
N GLU A 115 -8.11 17.46 -1.39
CA GLU A 115 -7.47 16.84 -2.55
C GLU A 115 -6.72 17.95 -3.29
N SER A 116 -5.40 17.97 -3.16
CA SER A 116 -4.60 19.09 -3.65
C SER A 116 -3.96 18.65 -4.96
N PRO A 117 -4.36 19.21 -6.12
CA PRO A 117 -3.61 19.11 -7.37
C PRO A 117 -2.12 19.37 -7.17
N CYS A 118 -1.75 20.13 -6.14
CA CYS A 118 -0.38 20.36 -5.68
C CYS A 118 0.36 19.07 -5.30
N LEU A 119 -0.25 18.14 -4.55
CA LEU A 119 0.38 16.88 -4.16
C LEU A 119 0.64 16.00 -5.39
N ILE A 120 -0.33 15.90 -6.30
CA ILE A 120 -0.17 15.16 -7.57
C ILE A 120 0.95 15.77 -8.40
N ARG A 121 1.01 17.12 -8.50
CA ARG A 121 2.09 17.82 -9.20
C ARG A 121 3.46 17.59 -8.56
N GLN A 122 3.51 17.54 -7.23
CA GLN A 122 4.74 17.28 -6.49
C GLN A 122 5.22 15.84 -6.71
N LEU A 123 4.33 14.86 -6.59
CA LEU A 123 4.64 13.46 -6.89
C LEU A 123 5.12 13.29 -8.33
N ARG A 124 4.49 13.95 -9.31
CA ARG A 124 4.95 13.91 -10.70
C ARG A 124 6.37 14.45 -10.90
N ARG A 125 6.84 15.36 -10.05
CA ARG A 125 8.23 15.86 -10.07
C ARG A 125 9.21 14.92 -9.38
N MET A 126 8.71 14.02 -8.54
CA MET A 126 9.49 13.03 -7.79
C MET A 126 9.57 11.68 -8.52
N ILE A 127 9.13 11.61 -9.79
CA ILE A 127 9.24 10.39 -10.59
C ILE A 127 10.73 10.08 -10.80
N GLY A 128 11.13 8.87 -10.42
CA GLY A 128 12.52 8.42 -10.39
C GLY A 128 13.20 8.58 -9.03
N ASP A 129 12.61 9.33 -8.09
CA ASP A 129 13.16 9.50 -6.74
C ASP A 129 12.76 8.35 -5.82
N GLU A 130 13.61 8.11 -4.81
CA GLU A 130 13.25 7.30 -3.65
C GLU A 130 12.34 8.11 -2.73
N ILE A 131 11.18 7.53 -2.44
CA ILE A 131 10.14 8.17 -1.66
C ILE A 131 9.61 7.25 -0.57
N THR A 132 9.12 7.88 0.49
CA THR A 132 8.35 7.22 1.54
C THR A 132 6.93 7.80 1.51
N LEU A 133 5.94 6.92 1.35
CA LEU A 133 4.52 7.28 1.36
C LEU A 133 3.84 6.68 2.58
N THR A 134 3.11 7.51 3.32
CA THR A 134 2.19 7.01 4.34
C THR A 134 0.75 7.10 3.85
N THR A 135 -0.08 6.14 4.22
CA THR A 135 -1.50 6.10 3.83
C THR A 135 -2.43 6.00 5.03
N LEU A 136 -3.73 6.17 4.78
CA LEU A 136 -4.78 5.71 5.70
C LEU A 136 -4.60 4.22 5.98
N GLY A 137 -4.98 3.80 7.18
CA GLY A 137 -4.66 2.47 7.69
C GLY A 137 -3.27 2.41 8.33
N GLY A 138 -2.39 3.38 8.09
CA GLY A 138 -1.09 3.46 8.75
C GLY A 138 0.02 2.67 8.05
N PHE A 139 -0.18 2.31 6.77
CA PHE A 139 0.88 1.70 5.97
C PHE A 139 1.92 2.74 5.58
N LEU A 140 3.16 2.28 5.50
CA LEU A 140 4.29 3.05 5.01
C LEU A 140 4.92 2.26 3.86
N PHE A 141 5.02 2.90 2.69
CA PHE A 141 5.59 2.32 1.48
C PHE A 141 6.89 3.06 1.16
N GLU A 142 7.99 2.32 1.08
CA GLU A 142 9.29 2.81 0.66
C GLU A 142 9.63 2.25 -0.70
N GLY A 143 10.11 3.10 -1.60
CA GLY A 143 10.51 2.67 -2.92
C GLY A 143 10.72 3.79 -3.91
N THR A 144 10.98 3.42 -5.15
CA THR A 144 11.17 4.37 -6.24
C THR A 144 9.84 4.66 -6.92
N LEU A 145 9.48 5.94 -7.02
CA LEU A 145 8.26 6.35 -7.72
C LEU A 145 8.44 6.17 -9.23
N ALA A 146 7.68 5.24 -9.82
CA ALA A 146 7.76 4.97 -11.25
C ALA A 146 6.82 5.88 -12.05
N GLU A 147 5.55 5.97 -11.64
CA GLU A 147 4.53 6.70 -12.38
C GLU A 147 3.44 7.27 -11.46
N VAL A 148 2.76 8.33 -11.93
CA VAL A 148 1.62 8.96 -11.21
C VAL A 148 0.42 9.15 -12.16
N PRO A 149 -0.23 8.06 -12.61
CA PRO A 149 -1.39 8.14 -13.49
C PRO A 149 -2.68 8.40 -12.70
N ASP A 150 -3.52 9.34 -13.14
CA ASP A 150 -4.92 9.54 -12.71
C ASP A 150 -5.25 9.15 -11.25
N GLU A 151 -4.72 9.89 -10.28
CA GLU A 151 -4.95 9.67 -8.84
C GLU A 151 -4.39 8.36 -8.26
N LEU A 152 -3.43 7.74 -8.95
CA LEU A 152 -2.61 6.64 -8.43
C LEU A 152 -1.13 7.04 -8.37
N ALA A 153 -0.39 6.42 -7.45
CA ALA A 153 1.07 6.36 -7.47
C ALA A 153 1.50 4.90 -7.68
N ILE A 154 2.38 4.66 -8.63
CA ILE A 154 2.97 3.35 -8.90
C ILE A 154 4.42 3.37 -8.41
N LEU A 155 4.73 2.51 -7.45
CA LEU A 155 6.05 2.42 -6.83
C LEU A 155 6.68 1.06 -7.13
N ARG A 156 7.98 1.07 -7.40
CA ARG A 156 8.81 -0.12 -7.26
C ARG A 156 9.19 -0.23 -5.79
N ILE A 157 8.69 -1.28 -5.13
CA ILE A 157 8.78 -1.40 -3.68
C ILE A 157 10.20 -1.80 -3.28
N GLN A 158 10.69 -1.15 -2.22
CA GLN A 158 11.82 -1.62 -1.43
C GLN A 158 11.28 -2.35 -0.20
N ASP A 159 10.46 -1.64 0.59
CA ASP A 159 9.84 -2.15 1.81
C ASP A 159 8.43 -1.61 2.00
N ILE A 160 7.54 -2.44 2.55
CA ILE A 160 6.19 -2.05 2.99
C ILE A 160 6.06 -2.35 4.46
N PHE A 161 5.80 -1.34 5.27
CA PHE A 161 5.56 -1.50 6.70
C PHE A 161 4.06 -1.50 6.97
N VAL A 162 3.60 -2.61 7.54
CA VAL A 162 2.20 -2.81 7.94
C VAL A 162 2.01 -2.25 9.35
N PRO A 163 0.91 -1.53 9.63
CA PRO A 163 0.62 -1.04 10.97
C PRO A 163 0.68 -2.16 12.00
N GLY A 164 1.36 -1.90 13.13
CA GLY A 164 1.49 -2.85 14.24
C GLY A 164 2.46 -4.01 14.00
N SER A 165 3.05 -4.11 12.81
CA SER A 165 4.15 -5.04 12.50
C SER A 165 5.51 -4.38 12.70
N SER A 166 6.48 -5.14 13.22
CA SER A 166 7.89 -4.75 13.27
C SER A 166 8.69 -5.19 12.03
N SER A 167 8.12 -6.07 11.20
CA SER A 167 8.72 -6.56 9.95
C SER A 167 8.08 -5.87 8.75
N SER A 168 8.92 -5.58 7.75
CA SER A 168 8.49 -5.10 6.44
C SER A 168 8.17 -6.27 5.49
N LEU A 169 7.22 -6.05 4.59
CA LEU A 169 7.07 -6.85 3.37
C LEU A 169 8.10 -6.32 2.36
N SER A 170 9.12 -7.11 2.07
CA SER A 170 10.27 -6.66 1.29
C SER A 170 10.10 -6.85 -0.22
N ASN A 171 10.95 -6.19 -0.99
CA ASN A 171 11.03 -6.31 -2.45
C ASN A 171 11.28 -7.75 -2.95
N SER A 172 11.92 -8.60 -2.14
CA SER A 172 12.10 -10.01 -2.51
C SER A 172 10.77 -10.76 -2.63
N SER A 173 9.71 -10.27 -2.00
CA SER A 173 8.37 -10.87 -2.03
C SER A 173 7.41 -10.05 -2.90
N VAL A 174 7.51 -8.71 -2.91
CA VAL A 174 6.57 -7.81 -3.63
C VAL A 174 7.33 -6.82 -4.51
N ARG A 175 7.15 -6.90 -5.84
CA ARG A 175 7.91 -6.05 -6.78
C ARG A 175 7.37 -4.63 -6.93
N SER A 176 6.05 -4.47 -6.88
CA SER A 176 5.39 -3.21 -7.21
C SER A 176 4.18 -2.97 -6.32
N ALA A 177 3.89 -1.70 -6.04
CA ALA A 177 2.66 -1.30 -5.41
C ALA A 177 1.98 -0.17 -6.19
N VAL A 178 0.65 -0.24 -6.23
CA VAL A 178 -0.22 0.79 -6.79
C VAL A 178 -1.04 1.38 -5.64
N ILE A 179 -0.78 2.63 -5.32
CA ILE A 179 -1.33 3.33 -4.16
C ILE A 179 -2.38 4.33 -4.63
N ASN A 180 -3.53 4.34 -3.97
CA ASN A 180 -4.59 5.31 -4.16
C ASN A 180 -4.15 6.67 -3.58
N LEU A 181 -3.98 7.70 -4.40
CA LEU A 181 -3.54 9.03 -3.91
C LEU A 181 -4.54 9.64 -2.93
N ARG A 182 -5.83 9.25 -3.01
CA ARG A 182 -6.86 9.66 -2.04
C ARG A 182 -6.62 9.05 -0.65
N ALA A 183 -5.84 7.99 -0.55
CA ALA A 183 -5.49 7.36 0.71
C ALA A 183 -4.21 7.92 1.32
N ILE A 184 -3.39 8.68 0.58
CA ILE A 184 -2.12 9.21 1.09
C ILE A 184 -2.34 10.20 2.24
N THR A 185 -1.46 10.15 3.24
CA THR A 185 -1.39 11.05 4.37
C THR A 185 -0.12 11.90 4.38
N SER A 186 1.00 11.37 3.89
CA SER A 186 2.23 12.13 3.65
C SER A 186 3.09 11.52 2.56
N VAL A 187 3.97 12.35 1.99
CA VAL A 187 5.07 11.93 1.12
C VAL A 187 6.35 12.62 1.58
N SER A 188 7.46 11.88 1.60
CA SER A 188 8.81 12.41 1.76
C SER A 188 9.73 11.84 0.69
N SER A 189 10.68 12.64 0.23
CA SER A 189 11.76 12.22 -0.68
C SER A 189 13.00 11.94 0.15
N ILE A 190 13.72 10.87 -0.18
CA ILE A 190 15.08 10.62 0.29
C ILE A 190 16.02 11.31 -0.70
N SER A 191 15.93 12.64 -0.80
CA SER A 191 16.96 13.43 -1.44
C SER A 191 17.71 14.15 -0.34
N CYS A 192 18.98 13.78 -0.16
CA CYS A 192 19.89 14.55 0.66
C CYS A 192 19.87 15.99 0.15
N CYS A 193 19.48 16.93 1.01
CA CYS A 193 19.94 18.30 0.85
C CYS A 193 21.47 18.25 0.98
N SER A 194 22.19 18.07 -0.12
CA SER A 194 23.53 18.62 -0.19
C SER A 194 23.33 20.13 -0.25
N ASP A 195 23.23 20.74 0.93
CA ASP A 195 23.51 22.15 1.11
C ASP A 195 24.91 22.38 0.53
N SER A 196 24.93 22.88 -0.70
CA SER A 196 26.11 23.54 -1.24
C SER A 196 26.33 24.77 -0.37
N GLU A 197 27.12 24.62 0.71
CA GLU A 197 27.79 25.74 1.35
C GLU A 197 28.58 26.47 0.27
N SER A 198 27.98 27.56 -0.21
CA SER A 198 28.64 28.56 -1.02
C SER A 198 29.83 29.09 -0.22
N SER A 199 31.03 28.80 -0.73
CA SER A 199 32.27 29.43 -0.32
C SER A 199 32.16 30.95 -0.39
N PRO A 200 32.60 31.71 0.63
CA PRO A 200 32.91 33.10 0.44
C PRO A 200 34.38 33.20 0.00
N LEU A 201 34.59 33.45 -1.29
CA LEU A 201 35.73 34.23 -1.74
C LEU A 201 35.41 35.70 -1.45
N CYS A 202 36.05 36.26 -0.42
CA CYS A 202 36.53 37.65 -0.31
C CYS A 202 37.34 37.77 0.98
#